data_AF-A0A2H1KFW7-F1
#
_entry.id   AF-A0A2H1KFW7-F1
#
_cell.length_a   1.000
_cell.length_b   1.000
_cell.length_c   1.000
_cell.angle_alpha   90.00
_cell.angle_beta   90.00
_cell.angle_gamma   90.00
#
_symmetry.space_group_name_H-M   'P 1'
#
loop_
_entity.id
_entity.type
_entity.pdbx_description
1 polymer ?
#
loop_
_entity_poly.entity_id
_entity_poly.type
_entity_poly.pdbx_seq_one_letter_code
_entity_poly.pdbx_strand_id
1 'polypeptide(L)'
;MSSRFGFGALQPVELIDLEYQIAQKIHALTDPDYSRAHDLVDLQLLWAAEPELDSVREFCVRTFNFRRAQEWPPVPLRPMDDWEPAYNLSREETEIDGDSLVLADIGSAREWLTQIITSINAAAVT
;
A
#
# COMPACT_ATOMS: atom_id res chain seq x y z
N MET A 1 16.21 -5.15 -30.03
CA MET A 1 15.08 -4.26 -30.36
C MET A 1 15.19 -2.85 -29.76
N SER A 2 15.88 -2.63 -28.63
CA SER A 2 16.04 -1.28 -28.00
C SER A 2 16.84 -0.27 -28.83
N SER A 3 17.82 -0.69 -29.64
CA SER A 3 18.69 0.21 -30.42
C SER A 3 17.99 0.97 -31.56
N ARG A 4 16.77 0.55 -31.95
CA ARG A 4 16.03 1.17 -33.06
C ARG A 4 15.30 2.46 -32.67
N PHE A 5 15.12 2.69 -31.37
CA PHE A 5 14.45 3.88 -30.82
C PHE A 5 15.40 4.81 -30.05
N GLY A 6 16.70 4.50 -29.97
CA GLY A 6 17.69 5.38 -29.34
C GLY A 6 17.68 5.40 -27.80
N PHE A 7 16.95 4.50 -27.14
CA PHE A 7 16.81 4.48 -25.67
C PHE A 7 18.03 3.97 -24.89
N GLY A 8 19.16 3.68 -25.56
CA GLY A 8 20.35 3.13 -24.92
C GLY A 8 20.14 1.71 -24.36
N ALA A 9 21.07 1.29 -23.50
CA ALA A 9 20.98 0.02 -22.79
C ALA A 9 20.21 0.20 -21.47
N LEU A 10 19.31 -0.73 -21.13
CA LEU A 10 18.65 -0.76 -19.84
C LEU A 10 19.70 -0.81 -18.72
N GLN A 11 19.52 0.01 -17.69
CA GLN A 11 20.38 0.05 -16.50
C GLN A 11 19.57 -0.36 -15.27
N PRO A 12 20.19 -1.01 -14.28
CA PRO A 12 19.54 -1.27 -13.01
C PRO A 12 19.18 0.04 -12.30
N VAL A 13 18.08 0.01 -11.55
CA VAL A 13 17.61 1.14 -10.73
C VAL A 13 17.56 0.68 -9.29
N GLU A 14 18.12 1.48 -8.38
CA GLU A 14 18.02 1.24 -6.94
C GLU A 14 16.58 1.49 -6.48
N LEU A 15 16.01 0.51 -5.75
CA LEU A 15 14.65 0.56 -5.25
C LEU A 15 14.66 0.61 -3.72
N ILE A 16 13.55 1.10 -3.17
CA ILE A 16 13.27 1.05 -1.74
C ILE A 16 12.76 -0.36 -1.38
N ASP A 17 13.12 -0.87 -0.20
CA ASP A 17 12.63 -2.15 0.30
C ASP A 17 11.10 -2.23 0.31
N LEU A 18 10.55 -3.38 -0.07
CA LEU A 18 9.12 -3.63 -0.20
C LEU A 18 8.37 -3.32 1.10
N GLU A 19 8.84 -3.86 2.22
CA GLU A 19 8.23 -3.71 3.54
C GLU A 19 8.24 -2.26 4.01
N TYR A 20 9.29 -1.51 3.64
CA TYR A 20 9.36 -0.09 3.95
C TYR A 20 8.38 0.73 3.09
N GLN A 21 8.20 0.38 1.81
CA GLN A 21 7.17 1.01 0.96
C GLN A 21 5.77 0.77 1.53
N ILE A 22 5.46 -0.45 1.97
CA ILE A 22 4.18 -0.80 2.60
C ILE A 22 3.96 0.03 3.87
N ALA A 23 4.96 0.13 4.76
CA ALA A 23 4.85 0.93 5.97
C ALA A 23 4.59 2.42 5.68
N GLN A 24 5.27 2.98 4.68
CA GLN A 24 5.06 4.36 4.26
C GLN A 24 3.65 4.59 3.69
N LYS A 25 3.13 3.65 2.89
CA LYS A 25 1.79 3.73 2.32
C LYS A 25 0.70 3.56 3.36
N ILE A 26 0.84 2.63 4.30
CA ILE A 26 -0.12 2.50 5.41
C ILE A 26 -0.17 3.80 6.23
N HIS A 27 0.99 4.41 6.53
CA HIS A 27 1.01 5.71 7.21
C HIS A 27 0.35 6.82 6.38
N ALA A 28 0.67 6.94 5.09
CA ALA A 28 0.11 8.00 4.26
C ALA A 28 -1.40 7.86 4.10
N LEU A 29 -1.88 6.64 3.91
CA LEU A 29 -3.29 6.33 3.74
C LEU A 29 -4.12 6.52 5.02
N THR A 30 -3.54 6.25 6.18
CA THR A 30 -4.21 6.41 7.48
C THR A 30 -4.06 7.79 8.09
N ASP A 31 -3.56 8.75 7.31
CA ASP A 31 -3.46 10.14 7.71
C ASP A 31 -4.87 10.71 8.02
N PRO A 32 -5.03 11.44 9.15
CA PRO A 32 -6.33 11.97 9.56
C PRO A 32 -6.82 13.13 8.67
N ASP A 33 -5.91 13.84 8.00
CA ASP A 33 -6.21 15.09 7.30
C ASP A 33 -6.31 14.90 5.78
N TYR A 34 -5.69 13.85 5.22
CA TYR A 34 -5.60 13.65 3.78
C TYR A 34 -6.27 12.35 3.31
N SER A 35 -6.99 12.46 2.19
CA SER A 35 -7.60 11.31 1.51
C SER A 35 -6.65 10.80 0.42
N ARG A 36 -6.24 9.53 0.51
CA ARG A 36 -5.25 8.90 -0.38
C ARG A 36 -5.76 7.55 -0.88
N ALA A 37 -6.85 7.59 -1.63
CA ALA A 37 -7.53 6.39 -2.14
C ALA A 37 -6.62 5.48 -2.98
N HIS A 38 -5.72 6.05 -3.80
CA HIS A 38 -4.77 5.28 -4.62
C HIS A 38 -3.81 4.43 -3.77
N ASP A 39 -3.46 4.86 -2.55
CA ASP A 39 -2.59 4.06 -1.69
C ASP A 39 -3.28 2.73 -1.27
N LEU A 40 -4.62 2.61 -1.32
CA LEU A 40 -5.33 1.33 -1.09
C LEU A 40 -5.08 0.35 -2.24
N VAL A 41 -4.98 0.86 -3.47
CA VAL A 41 -4.69 0.08 -4.68
C VAL A 41 -3.23 -0.35 -4.64
N ASP A 42 -2.31 0.60 -4.43
CA ASP A 42 -0.88 0.31 -4.37
C ASP A 42 -0.53 -0.69 -3.26
N LEU A 43 -1.16 -0.60 -2.09
CA LEU A 43 -0.95 -1.56 -1.02
C LEU A 43 -1.33 -2.98 -1.43
N GLN A 44 -2.44 -3.18 -2.18
CA GLN A 44 -2.84 -4.51 -2.65
C GLN A 44 -1.81 -5.08 -3.64
N LEU A 45 -1.28 -4.23 -4.54
CA LEU A 45 -0.23 -4.63 -5.48
C LEU A 45 1.09 -4.99 -4.78
N LEU A 46 1.52 -4.19 -3.81
CA LEU A 46 2.73 -4.48 -3.03
C LEU A 46 2.53 -5.75 -2.17
N TRP A 47 1.34 -5.94 -1.61
CA TRP A 47 1.04 -7.12 -0.79
C TRP A 47 1.05 -8.43 -1.59
N ALA A 48 0.73 -8.38 -2.88
CA ALA A 48 0.81 -9.52 -3.78
C ALA A 48 2.24 -10.07 -3.95
N ALA A 49 3.27 -9.30 -3.56
CA ALA A 49 4.66 -9.75 -3.50
C ALA A 49 5.03 -10.50 -2.20
N GLU A 50 4.05 -10.80 -1.35
CA GLU A 50 4.20 -11.61 -0.13
C GLU A 50 5.29 -11.09 0.84
N PRO A 51 5.11 -9.89 1.41
CA PRO A 51 6.10 -9.26 2.29
C PRO A 51 6.27 -10.00 3.62
N GLU A 52 7.45 -9.88 4.22
CA GLU A 52 7.75 -10.47 5.53
C GLU A 52 7.09 -9.67 6.67
N LEU A 53 6.09 -10.26 7.35
CA LEU A 53 5.24 -9.53 8.30
C LEU A 53 6.00 -8.89 9.47
N ASP A 54 7.01 -9.57 10.01
CA ASP A 54 7.82 -9.05 11.12
C ASP A 54 8.58 -7.78 10.69
N SER A 55 9.10 -7.77 9.46
CA SER A 55 9.79 -6.62 8.86
C SER A 55 8.83 -5.47 8.57
N VAL A 56 7.64 -5.75 8.02
CA VAL A 56 6.59 -4.73 7.84
C VAL A 56 6.21 -4.11 9.18
N ARG A 57 6.05 -4.92 10.23
CA ARG A 57 5.73 -4.44 11.58
C ARG A 57 6.81 -3.50 12.11
N GLU A 58 8.08 -3.89 12.02
CA GLU A 58 9.20 -3.05 12.46
C GLU A 58 9.17 -1.69 11.75
N PHE A 59 9.05 -1.70 10.41
CA PHE A 59 9.00 -0.47 9.63
C PHE A 59 7.77 0.37 9.90
N CYS A 60 6.60 -0.23 10.13
CA CYS A 60 5.38 0.47 10.53
C CYS A 60 5.58 1.18 11.88
N VAL A 61 5.98 0.46 12.92
CA VAL A 61 6.20 1.04 14.26
C VAL A 61 7.22 2.17 14.18
N ARG A 62 8.33 1.98 13.45
CA ARG A 62 9.36 3.00 13.27
C ARG A 62 8.84 4.22 12.50
N THR A 63 8.10 4.02 11.41
CA THR A 63 7.58 5.11 10.56
C THR A 63 6.57 5.97 11.31
N PHE A 64 5.62 5.35 12.01
CA PHE A 64 4.61 6.04 12.80
C PHE A 64 5.23 6.81 13.97
N ASN A 65 6.14 6.17 14.73
CA ASN A 65 6.84 6.84 15.84
C ASN A 65 7.71 8.02 15.39
N PHE A 66 8.29 7.94 14.20
CA PHE A 66 9.11 9.01 13.64
C PHE A 66 8.26 10.18 13.14
N ARG A 67 7.17 9.90 12.40
CA ARG A 67 6.30 10.92 11.79
C ARG A 67 5.35 11.60 12.78
N ARG A 68 4.90 10.87 13.82
CA ARG A 68 4.08 11.39 14.95
C ARG A 68 2.76 12.06 14.57
N ALA A 69 2.21 11.76 13.39
CA ALA A 69 0.90 12.26 12.97
C ALA A 69 -0.24 11.38 13.52
N GLN A 70 -0.03 10.07 13.59
CA GLN A 70 -0.95 9.11 14.18
C GLN A 70 -0.17 7.94 14.82
N GLU A 71 -0.84 7.17 15.69
CA GLU A 71 -0.25 6.02 16.38
C GLU A 71 -0.38 4.72 15.58
N TRP A 72 0.55 3.78 15.82
CA TRP A 72 0.45 2.41 15.33
C TRP A 72 -0.18 1.49 16.40
N PRO A 73 -1.11 0.59 16.04
CA PRO A 73 -1.73 0.43 14.73
C PRO A 73 -2.86 1.46 14.50
N PRO A 74 -3.05 1.95 13.26
CA PRO A 74 -4.06 2.97 12.96
C PRO A 74 -5.46 2.36 12.79
N VAL A 75 -5.93 1.61 13.78
CA VAL A 75 -7.28 1.05 13.83
C VAL A 75 -8.03 1.57 15.06
N PRO A 76 -9.34 1.89 14.96
CA PRO A 76 -10.22 1.70 13.80
C PRO A 76 -9.94 2.71 12.66
N LEU A 77 -10.12 2.25 11.40
CA LEU A 77 -9.99 3.10 10.21
C LEU A 77 -11.15 4.11 10.12
N ARG A 78 -10.84 5.34 9.70
CA ARG A 78 -11.85 6.36 9.39
C ARG A 78 -12.77 5.92 8.24
N PRO A 79 -13.97 6.51 8.10
CA PRO A 79 -14.81 6.30 6.93
C PRO A 79 -14.07 6.69 5.63
N MET A 80 -14.30 5.93 4.57
CA MET A 80 -13.68 6.11 3.25
C MET A 80 -14.76 6.19 2.14
N ASP A 81 -16.01 6.46 2.51
CA ASP A 81 -17.14 6.41 1.57
C ASP A 81 -16.98 7.44 0.43
N ASP A 82 -16.33 8.57 0.70
CA ASP A 82 -16.06 9.64 -0.27
C ASP A 82 -14.87 9.34 -1.22
N TRP A 83 -14.19 8.20 -1.05
CA TRP A 83 -12.98 7.85 -1.80
C TRP A 83 -13.28 6.96 -3.01
N GLU A 84 -14.49 6.40 -3.11
CA GLU A 84 -14.87 5.43 -4.14
C GLU A 84 -14.51 5.89 -5.57
N PRO A 85 -14.79 7.13 -6.01
CA PRO A 85 -14.42 7.55 -7.36
C PRO A 85 -12.91 7.53 -7.62
N ALA A 86 -12.10 7.92 -6.63
CA ALA A 86 -10.64 7.96 -6.74
C ALA A 86 -10.03 6.56 -6.65
N TYR A 87 -10.62 5.68 -5.84
CA TYR A 87 -10.24 4.26 -5.78
C TYR A 87 -10.50 3.56 -7.11
N ASN A 88 -11.71 3.72 -7.68
CA ASN A 88 -12.08 3.10 -8.95
C ASN A 88 -11.17 3.54 -10.09
N LEU A 89 -10.89 4.85 -10.20
CA LEU A 89 -9.96 5.37 -11.20
C LEU A 89 -8.57 4.74 -11.06
N SER A 90 -8.04 4.66 -9.84
CA SER A 90 -6.72 4.07 -9.59
C SER A 90 -6.71 2.57 -9.88
N ARG A 91 -7.82 1.87 -9.60
CA ARG A 91 -7.98 0.44 -9.88
C ARG A 91 -8.02 0.16 -11.39
N GLU A 92 -8.75 0.97 -12.16
CA GLU A 92 -8.82 0.84 -13.63
C GLU A 92 -7.43 0.88 -14.28
N GLU A 93 -6.50 1.68 -13.75
CA GLU A 93 -5.11 1.74 -14.23
C GLU A 93 -4.31 0.45 -14.01
N THR A 94 -4.82 -0.46 -13.16
CA THR A 94 -4.19 -1.77 -12.88
C THR A 94 -4.78 -2.91 -13.69
N GLU A 95 -5.85 -2.67 -14.47
CA GLU A 95 -6.52 -3.72 -15.23
C GLU A 95 -5.68 -4.16 -16.43
N ILE A 96 -5.49 -5.47 -16.56
CA ILE A 96 -4.80 -6.11 -17.68
C ILE A 96 -5.75 -7.15 -18.25
N ASP A 97 -6.14 -7.00 -19.52
CA ASP A 97 -7.09 -7.88 -20.22
C ASP A 97 -8.44 -8.07 -19.50
N GLY A 98 -8.84 -7.09 -18.68
CA GLY A 98 -10.09 -7.10 -17.90
C GLY A 98 -9.97 -7.74 -16.51
N ASP A 99 -8.78 -8.22 -16.13
CA ASP A 99 -8.49 -8.76 -14.81
C ASP A 99 -7.63 -7.78 -14.00
N SER A 100 -7.80 -7.79 -12.67
CA SER A 100 -6.96 -7.04 -11.74
C SER A 100 -6.74 -7.83 -10.45
N LEU A 101 -5.55 -7.71 -9.87
CA LEU A 101 -5.22 -8.24 -8.55
C LEU A 101 -5.85 -7.42 -7.41
N VAL A 102 -6.49 -6.30 -7.74
CA VAL A 102 -7.05 -5.32 -6.81
C VAL A 102 -8.56 -5.52 -6.68
N LEU A 103 -9.05 -5.50 -5.43
CA LEU A 103 -10.44 -5.72 -5.06
C LEU A 103 -11.38 -4.74 -5.77
N ALA A 104 -12.55 -5.26 -6.17
CA ALA A 104 -13.49 -4.53 -7.03
C ALA A 104 -14.09 -3.28 -6.37
N ASP A 105 -14.31 -3.31 -5.05
CA ASP A 105 -14.98 -2.24 -4.31
C ASP A 105 -14.16 -1.76 -3.11
N ILE A 106 -14.35 -0.49 -2.76
CA ILE A 106 -13.63 0.15 -1.66
C ILE A 106 -14.00 -0.40 -0.28
N GLY A 107 -15.21 -0.94 -0.12
CA GLY A 107 -15.66 -1.57 1.12
C GLY A 107 -14.80 -2.79 1.43
N SER A 108 -14.70 -3.71 0.47
CA SER A 108 -13.82 -4.88 0.51
C SER A 108 -12.35 -4.48 0.72
N ALA A 109 -11.87 -3.44 0.04
CA ALA A 109 -10.50 -2.95 0.21
C ALA A 109 -10.23 -2.41 1.63
N ARG A 110 -11.18 -1.72 2.24
CA ARG A 110 -11.08 -1.22 3.63
C ARG A 110 -11.12 -2.37 4.64
N GLU A 111 -11.97 -3.37 4.42
CA GLU A 111 -12.01 -4.58 5.25
C GLU A 111 -10.69 -5.34 5.17
N TRP A 112 -10.17 -5.54 3.95
CA TRP A 112 -8.86 -6.14 3.71
C TRP A 112 -7.74 -5.35 4.41
N LEU A 113 -7.72 -4.02 4.30
CA LEU A 113 -6.72 -3.18 4.97
C LEU A 113 -6.75 -3.38 6.49
N THR A 114 -7.95 -3.43 7.07
CA THR A 114 -8.14 -3.67 8.51
C THR A 114 -7.57 -5.04 8.92
N GLN A 115 -7.78 -6.06 8.10
CA GLN A 115 -7.27 -7.41 8.34
C GLN A 115 -5.74 -7.42 8.29
N ILE A 116 -5.11 -6.86 7.25
CA ILE A 116 -3.64 -6.88 7.15
C ILE A 116 -2.98 -6.07 8.26
N ILE A 117 -3.53 -4.91 8.66
CA ILE A 117 -2.99 -4.12 9.78
C ILE A 117 -3.08 -4.93 11.07
N THR A 118 -4.19 -5.66 11.28
CA THR A 118 -4.35 -6.55 12.42
C THR A 118 -3.31 -7.68 12.40
N SER A 119 -3.08 -8.30 11.25
CA SER A 119 -2.07 -9.36 11.07
C SER A 119 -0.64 -8.85 11.29
N ILE A 120 -0.27 -7.72 10.70
CA ILE A 120 1.03 -7.07 10.92
C ILE A 120 1.18 -6.73 12.41
N ASN A 121 0.11 -6.25 13.06
CA ASN A 121 0.20 -5.91 14.46
C ASN A 121 0.39 -7.14 15.37
N ALA A 122 -0.14 -8.29 14.97
CA ALA A 122 -0.01 -9.54 15.70
C ALA A 122 1.32 -10.27 15.44
N ALA A 123 2.06 -9.90 14.40
CA ALA A 123 3.37 -10.46 14.08
C ALA A 123 4.33 -10.24 15.27
N ALA A 124 4.95 -11.32 15.76
CA ALA A 124 5.76 -11.30 16.96
C ALA A 124 7.15 -10.75 16.64
N VAL A 125 7.67 -9.83 17.47
CA VAL A 125 9.09 -9.49 17.41
C VAL A 125 9.84 -10.68 17.99
N THR A 126 10.31 -11.59 17.14
CA THR A 126 11.10 -12.76 17.55
C THR A 126 12.52 -12.34 17.89
#